data_AF-A0A1Y2E409-F1
#
_entry.id   AF-A0A1Y2E409-F1
#
_cell.length_a   1.000
_cell.length_b   1.000
_cell.length_c   1.000
_cell.angle_alpha   90.00
_cell.angle_beta   90.00
_cell.angle_gamma   90.00
#
_symmetry.space_group_name_H-M   'P 1'
#
loop_
_entity.id
_entity.type
_entity.pdbx_description
1 polymer ?
#
loop_
_entity_poly.entity_id
_entity_poly.type
_entity_poly.pdbx_seq_one_letter_code
_entity_poly.pdbx_strand_id
1 'polypeptide(L)'
;EHFWHCWKQQNCYSCLDQSACSWCPFSWTCVPNSNRIPLLAPAEDKNVCPHWAERWEIRTRPLGCQVSTITTLTALVSIFSTLFVVVLTV
;
A
#
# COMPACT_ATOMS: atom_id res chain seq x y z
N GLU A 1 1.51 -11.60 -18.41
CA GLU A 1 0.50 -12.50 -17.79
C GLU A 1 0.07 -12.04 -16.40
N HIS A 2 1.02 -11.50 -15.62
CA HIS A 2 0.79 -10.99 -14.25
C HIS A 2 -0.35 -9.96 -14.12
N PHE A 3 -0.48 -9.03 -15.06
CA PHE A 3 -1.55 -8.02 -15.08
C PHE A 3 -2.94 -8.65 -15.03
N TRP A 4 -3.25 -9.59 -15.93
CA TRP A 4 -4.56 -10.25 -15.98
C TRP A 4 -4.85 -11.08 -14.72
N HIS A 5 -3.81 -11.61 -14.07
CA HIS A 5 -3.95 -12.40 -12.86
C HIS A 5 -4.39 -11.55 -11.65
N CYS A 6 -3.88 -10.32 -11.55
CA CYS A 6 -4.35 -9.34 -10.57
C CYS A 6 -5.70 -8.75 -11.00
N TRP A 7 -5.81 -8.28 -12.25
CA TRP A 7 -6.96 -7.52 -12.76
C TRP A 7 -8.29 -8.29 -12.71
N LYS A 8 -8.27 -9.63 -12.81
CA LYS A 8 -9.50 -10.43 -12.67
C LYS A 8 -10.13 -10.33 -11.27
N GLN A 9 -9.36 -9.93 -10.26
CA GLN A 9 -9.82 -9.84 -8.89
C GLN A 9 -10.58 -8.52 -8.69
N GLN A 10 -11.87 -8.62 -8.38
CA GLN A 10 -12.75 -7.47 -8.15
C GLN A 10 -12.95 -7.16 -6.66
N ASN A 11 -12.26 -7.88 -5.78
CA ASN A 11 -12.34 -7.71 -4.34
C ASN A 11 -10.95 -7.50 -3.76
N CYS A 12 -10.87 -6.61 -2.77
CA CYS A 12 -9.61 -6.32 -2.09
C CYS A 12 -8.99 -7.59 -1.48
N TYR A 13 -9.77 -8.39 -0.74
CA TYR A 13 -9.23 -9.59 -0.08
C TYR A 13 -8.66 -10.59 -1.09
N SER A 14 -9.38 -10.87 -2.16
CA SER A 14 -8.94 -11.78 -3.22
C SER A 14 -7.76 -11.22 -4.04
N CYS A 15 -7.68 -9.90 -4.19
CA CYS A 15 -6.54 -9.21 -4.81
C CYS A 15 -5.28 -9.36 -3.95
N LEU A 16 -5.38 -9.09 -2.64
CA LEU A 16 -4.25 -9.14 -1.73
C LEU A 16 -3.82 -10.58 -1.38
N ASP A 17 -4.67 -11.58 -1.58
CA ASP A 17 -4.27 -12.99 -1.44
C ASP A 17 -3.28 -13.44 -2.54
N GLN A 18 -3.21 -12.70 -3.66
CA GLN A 18 -2.24 -12.92 -4.72
C GLN A 18 -0.90 -12.24 -4.41
N SER A 19 0.20 -12.87 -4.79
CA SER A 19 1.54 -12.28 -4.61
C SER A 19 1.76 -11.20 -5.64
N ALA A 20 2.40 -10.09 -5.26
CA ALA A 20 2.74 -8.99 -6.17
C ALA A 20 1.52 -8.34 -6.88
N CYS A 21 0.36 -8.35 -6.21
CA CYS A 21 -0.80 -7.52 -6.56
C CYS A 21 -1.05 -6.46 -5.48
N SER A 22 -1.73 -5.38 -5.83
CA SER A 22 -2.15 -4.32 -4.91
C SER A 22 -3.52 -3.78 -5.30
N TRP A 23 -4.24 -3.25 -4.33
CA TRP A 23 -5.61 -2.82 -4.51
C TRP A 23 -5.72 -1.29 -4.45
N CYS A 24 -6.30 -0.71 -5.49
CA CYS A 24 -6.57 0.73 -5.61
C CYS A 24 -8.05 0.98 -5.21
N PRO A 25 -8.32 1.55 -4.02
CA PRO A 25 -9.67 1.58 -3.46
C PRO A 25 -10.61 2.60 -4.11
N PHE A 26 -10.10 3.62 -4.80
CA PHE A 26 -10.95 4.63 -5.47
C PHE A 26 -11.41 4.13 -6.83
N SER A 27 -10.49 3.55 -7.60
CA SER A 27 -10.77 2.95 -8.90
C SER A 27 -11.37 1.55 -8.80
N TRP A 28 -11.38 0.93 -7.60
CA TRP A 28 -11.84 -0.45 -7.38
C TRP A 28 -11.15 -1.47 -8.30
N THR A 29 -9.84 -1.29 -8.47
CA THR A 29 -9.05 -2.12 -9.40
C THR A 29 -7.90 -2.80 -8.68
N CYS A 30 -7.64 -4.05 -9.08
CA CYS A 30 -6.47 -4.80 -8.65
C CYS A 30 -5.36 -4.67 -9.71
N VAL A 31 -4.23 -4.12 -9.31
CA VAL A 31 -3.10 -3.81 -10.19
C VAL A 31 -1.88 -4.65 -9.81
N PRO A 32 -1.02 -5.02 -10.77
CA PRO A 32 0.24 -5.69 -10.47
C PRO A 32 1.21 -4.69 -9.81
N ASN A 33 1.82 -5.10 -8.71
CA ASN A 33 2.83 -4.34 -7.98
C ASN A 33 4.08 -5.20 -7.83
N SER A 34 5.07 -4.97 -8.69
CA SER A 34 6.33 -5.72 -8.71
C SER A 34 7.42 -5.10 -7.83
N ASN A 35 7.08 -4.08 -7.03
CA ASN A 35 8.04 -3.45 -6.13
C ASN A 35 8.45 -4.40 -5.00
N ARG A 36 9.73 -4.38 -4.63
CA ARG A 36 10.26 -5.20 -3.53
C ARG A 36 9.58 -4.92 -2.19
N ILE A 37 9.22 -3.65 -1.97
CA ILE A 37 8.54 -3.20 -0.76
C ILE A 37 7.19 -2.62 -1.21
N PRO A 38 6.09 -3.40 -1.13
CA PRO A 38 4.78 -2.96 -1.59
C PRO A 38 4.33 -1.65 -0.93
N LEU A 39 4.71 -1.44 0.34
CA LEU A 39 4.43 -0.21 1.10
C LEU A 39 5.06 1.05 0.47
N LEU A 40 6.21 0.90 -0.21
CA LEU A 40 6.92 1.99 -0.86
C LEU A 40 6.51 2.17 -2.33
N ALA A 41 5.62 1.32 -2.85
CA ALA A 41 5.12 1.42 -4.22
C ALA A 41 4.64 2.83 -4.62
N PRO A 42 3.92 3.62 -3.79
CA PRO A 42 3.55 4.98 -4.17
C PRO A 42 4.73 5.93 -4.35
N ALA A 43 5.85 5.69 -3.69
CA ALA A 43 7.06 6.50 -3.84
C ALA A 43 7.87 6.11 -5.08
N GLU A 44 7.91 4.81 -5.39
CA GLU A 44 8.68 4.23 -6.50
C GLU A 44 7.93 4.37 -7.84
N ASP A 45 6.61 4.21 -7.84
CA ASP A 45 5.78 4.31 -9.04
C ASP A 45 4.57 5.23 -8.82
N LYS A 46 4.59 6.38 -9.50
CA LYS A 46 3.52 7.38 -9.42
C LYS A 46 2.25 6.96 -10.18
N ASN A 47 2.36 5.99 -11.10
CA ASN A 47 1.28 5.51 -11.96
C ASN A 47 0.84 4.10 -11.59
N VAL A 48 1.17 3.62 -10.38
CA VAL A 48 0.76 2.30 -9.88
C VAL A 48 -0.76 2.12 -9.89
N CYS A 49 -1.50 3.20 -9.65
CA CYS A 49 -2.96 3.23 -9.72
C CYS A 49 -3.44 4.18 -10.84
N PRO A 50 -4.64 3.93 -11.42
CA PRO A 50 -5.21 4.77 -12.48
C PRO A 50 -5.34 6.25 -12.08
N HIS A 51 -5.60 6.51 -10.79
CA HIS A 51 -5.73 7.85 -10.25
C HIS A 51 -4.51 8.24 -9.40
N TRP A 52 -3.83 9.33 -9.75
CA TRP A 52 -2.59 9.75 -9.07
C TRP A 52 -2.75 9.99 -7.56
N ALA A 53 -3.93 10.46 -7.11
CA ALA A 53 -4.19 10.73 -5.70
C ALA A 53 -4.42 9.45 -4.89
N GLU A 54 -4.89 8.38 -5.53
CA GLU A 54 -5.20 7.11 -4.85
C GLU A 54 -3.94 6.28 -4.57
N ARG A 55 -2.77 6.65 -5.14
CA ARG A 55 -1.51 5.93 -4.93
C ARG A 55 -1.16 5.80 -3.45
N TRP A 56 -1.41 6.84 -2.65
CA TRP A 56 -1.10 6.85 -1.21
C TRP A 56 -2.11 6.06 -0.38
N GLU A 57 -3.29 5.82 -0.96
CA GLU A 57 -4.37 5.00 -0.40
C GLU A 57 -4.31 3.56 -0.91
N ILE A 58 -3.24 3.18 -1.63
CA ILE A 58 -3.06 1.82 -2.11
C ILE A 58 -2.99 0.85 -0.93
N ARG A 59 -3.70 -0.26 -1.08
CA ARG A 59 -3.72 -1.35 -0.10
C ARG A 59 -2.82 -2.46 -0.59
N THR A 60 -2.01 -2.99 0.31
CA THR A 60 -1.00 -3.99 0.00
C THR A 60 -1.13 -5.17 0.92
N ARG A 61 -0.69 -6.33 0.46
CA ARG A 61 -0.81 -7.61 1.16
C ARG A 61 -0.33 -7.60 2.62
N PRO A 62 0.81 -6.98 3.00
CA PRO A 62 1.24 -6.98 4.40
C PRO A 62 0.35 -6.15 5.33
N LEU A 63 -0.41 -5.17 4.81
CA LEU A 63 -1.29 -4.32 5.60
C LEU A 63 -2.75 -4.77 5.58
N GLY A 64 -3.13 -5.53 4.56
CA GLY A 64 -4.49 -6.00 4.34
C GLY A 64 -5.42 -4.92 3.77
N CYS A 65 -6.73 -5.16 3.89
CA CYS A 65 -7.76 -4.35 3.25
C CYS A 65 -8.29 -3.18 4.08
N GLN A 66 -7.91 -3.10 5.36
CA GLN A 66 -8.42 -2.09 6.29
C GLN A 66 -7.40 -0.97 6.58
N VAL A 67 -6.14 -1.16 6.19
CA VAL A 67 -5.06 -0.24 6.52
C VAL A 67 -4.44 0.31 5.23
N SER A 68 -4.58 1.62 5.03
CA SER A 68 -3.92 2.34 3.93
C SER A 68 -2.43 2.57 4.22
N THR A 69 -1.63 2.73 3.16
CA THR A 69 -0.20 3.05 3.26
C THR A 69 0.06 4.33 4.09
N ILE A 70 -0.81 5.34 3.97
CA ILE A 70 -0.74 6.56 4.80
C ILE A 70 -0.85 6.27 6.30
N THR A 71 -1.77 5.40 6.70
CA THR A 71 -1.99 5.08 8.13
C THR A 71 -0.75 4.44 8.73
N THR A 72 -0.15 3.50 8.01
CA THR A 72 1.10 2.85 8.43
C THR A 72 2.25 3.86 8.51
N LEU A 73 2.40 4.72 7.52
CA LEU A 73 3.45 5.74 7.51
C LEU A 73 3.30 6.71 8.69
N THR A 74 2.08 7.18 8.94
CA THR A 74 1.78 8.09 10.06
C THR A 74 2.05 7.42 11.40
N ALA A 75 1.66 6.15 11.56
CA ALA A 75 1.91 5.38 12.78
C ALA A 75 3.41 5.21 13.03
N LEU A 76 4.20 4.85 12.01
CA LEU A 76 5.65 4.73 12.11
C LEU A 76 6.30 6.04 12.53
N VAL A 77 5.98 7.15 11.83
CA VAL A 77 6.51 8.49 12.16
C VAL A 77 6.16 8.88 13.60
N SER A 78 4.94 8.59 14.05
CA SER A 78 4.50 8.89 15.42
C SER A 78 5.29 8.11 16.47
N ILE A 79 5.51 6.81 16.26
CA ILE A 79 6.30 5.96 17.16
C ILE A 79 7.75 6.45 17.24
N PHE A 80 8.40 6.66 16.08
CA PHE A 80 9.79 7.14 16.05
C PHE A 80 9.96 8.51 16.70
N SER A 81 9.02 9.43 16.45
CA SER A 81 9.05 10.76 17.08
C SER A 81 8.91 10.67 18.60
N THR A 82 8.01 9.82 19.09
CA THR A 82 7.80 9.63 20.53
C THR A 82 9.04 9.02 21.18
N LEU A 83 9.64 7.98 20.58
CA LEU A 83 10.87 7.37 21.08
C LEU A 83 12.05 8.35 21.07
N PHE A 84 12.17 9.17 20.03
CA PHE A 84 13.20 10.19 19.94
C PHE A 84 13.08 11.23 21.07
N VAL A 85 11.87 11.71 21.34
CA VAL A 85 11.62 12.62 22.48
C VAL A 85 12.00 11.95 23.80
N VAL A 86 11.56 10.71 24.04
CA VAL A 86 11.90 9.98 25.27
C VAL A 86 13.41 9.87 25.46
N VAL A 87 14.15 9.48 24.41
CA VAL A 87 15.61 9.35 24.46
C VAL A 87 16.32 10.69 24.70
N LEU A 88 15.80 11.80 24.18
CA LEU A 88 16.38 13.13 24.43
C LEU A 88 16.07 13.67 25.84
N THR A 89 14.99 13.19 26.46
CA THR A 89 14.56 13.65 27.79
C THR A 89 15.05 12.78 28.95
N VAL A 90 15.61 11.60 28.66
CA VAL A 90 16.27 10.70 29.61
C VAL A 90 17.76 11.04 29.68
#